data_AF-G2DB61-F1
#
_entry.id   AF-G2DB61-F1
#
_cell.length_a   1.000
_cell.length_b   1.000
_cell.length_c   1.000
_cell.angle_alpha   90.00
_cell.angle_beta   90.00
_cell.angle_gamma   90.00
#
_symmetry.space_group_name_H-M   'P 1'
#
loop_
_entity.id
_entity.type
_entity.pdbx_description
1 polymer ?
#
loop_
_entity_poly.entity_id
_entity_poly.type
_entity_poly.pdbx_seq_one_letter_code
_entity_poly.pdbx_strand_id
1 'polypeptide(L)' 'MSEFFNMGGYAMYVWPSYGLTFVILLVHFIAPLLQRKRTLNDIARKIRRDRRKQQ' A
#
# COMPACT_ATOMS: atom_id res chain seq x y z
N MET A 1 -21.57 25.41 -3.31
CA MET A 1 -20.66 24.25 -3.20
C MET A 1 -20.89 23.19 -4.28
N SER A 2 -22.08 23.09 -4.88
CA SER A 2 -22.37 22.11 -5.95
C SER A 2 -21.86 22.52 -7.35
N GLU A 3 -21.52 23.79 -7.57
CA GLU A 3 -21.04 24.29 -8.87
C GLU A 3 -19.64 23.78 -9.24
N PHE A 4 -18.78 23.48 -8.26
CA PHE A 4 -17.44 22.89 -8.50
C PHE A 4 -17.51 21.44 -8.99
N PHE A 5 -18.58 20.72 -8.68
CA PHE A 5 -18.84 19.37 -9.20
C PHE A 5 -19.74 19.37 -10.44
N ASN A 6 -20.52 20.45 -10.67
CA ASN A 6 -21.48 20.58 -11.77
C ASN A 6 -21.08 21.56 -12.89
N MET A 7 -19.81 21.98 -13.00
CA MET A 7 -19.28 22.55 -14.24
C MET A 7 -19.14 21.45 -15.31
N GLY A 8 -20.28 20.99 -15.85
CA GLY A 8 -20.35 20.24 -17.12
C GLY A 8 -19.51 18.96 -17.23
N GLY A 9 -19.37 18.18 -16.15
CA GLY A 9 -18.71 16.86 -16.20
C GLY A 9 -17.19 16.85 -16.15
N TYR A 10 -16.51 18.01 -16.05
CA TYR A 10 -15.04 18.08 -15.98
C TYR A 10 -14.44 17.45 -14.72
N ALA A 11 -15.16 17.52 -13.60
CA ALA A 11 -14.73 16.92 -12.34
C ALA A 11 -14.48 15.41 -12.48
N MET A 12 -15.29 14.70 -13.26
CA MET A 12 -15.15 13.25 -13.50
C MET A 12 -13.86 12.88 -14.24
N TYR A 13 -13.25 13.80 -15.00
CA TYR A 13 -11.98 13.56 -15.70
C TYR A 13 -10.75 13.85 -14.83
N VAL A 14 -10.90 14.81 -13.91
CA VAL A 14 -9.80 15.31 -13.07
C VAL A 14 -9.59 14.42 -11.84
N TRP A 15 -10.68 13.99 -11.20
CA TRP A 15 -10.65 13.15 -10.00
C TRP A 15 -9.91 11.81 -10.17
N PRO A 16 -10.06 11.06 -11.28
CA PRO A 16 -9.28 9.84 -11.50
C PRO A 16 -7.77 10.08 -11.54
N SER A 17 -7.33 11.22 -12.07
CA SER A 17 -5.89 11.57 -12.13
C SER A 17 -5.31 11.84 -10.74
N TYR A 18 -6.05 12.56 -9.89
CA TYR A 18 -5.70 12.75 -8.49
C TYR A 18 -5.79 11.45 -7.69
N GLY A 19 -6.83 10.64 -7.91
CA GLY A 19 -7.02 9.33 -7.29
C GLY A 19 -5.89 8.37 -7.65
N LEU A 20 -5.49 8.32 -8.92
CA LEU A 20 -4.37 7.50 -9.38
C LEU A 20 -3.06 7.92 -8.72
N THR A 21 -2.81 9.24 -8.64
CA THR A 21 -1.63 9.78 -7.96
C THR A 21 -1.63 9.39 -6.47
N PHE A 22 -2.77 9.54 -5.80
CA PHE A 22 -2.93 9.16 -4.39
C PHE A 22 -2.73 7.65 -4.17
N VAL A 23 -3.25 6.80 -5.06
CA VAL A 23 -3.06 5.35 -5.04
C VAL A 23 -1.58 5.00 -5.21
N ILE A 24 -0.87 5.62 -6.16
CA ILE A 24 0.56 5.38 -6.37
C ILE A 24 1.36 5.75 -5.12
N LEU A 25 1.06 6.90 -4.50
CA LEU A 25 1.69 7.34 -3.24
C LEU A 25 1.41 6.36 -2.10
N LEU A 26 0.16 5.92 -1.95
CA LEU A 26 -0.23 4.93 -0.95
C LEU A 26 0.49 3.60 -1.16
N VAL A 27 0.57 3.11 -2.39
CA VAL A 27 1.30 1.86 -2.71
C VAL A 27 2.77 2.00 -2.34
N HIS A 28 3.41 3.12 -2.68
CA HIS A 28 4.80 3.39 -2.31
C HIS A 28 5.01 3.44 -0.80
N PHE A 29 4.04 3.98 -0.04
CA PHE A 29 4.13 4.08 1.40
C PHE A 29 3.80 2.76 2.12
N ILE A 30 2.81 2.01 1.63
CA ILE A 30 2.34 0.76 2.23
C ILE A 30 3.25 -0.42 1.88
N ALA A 31 3.86 -0.45 0.69
CA ALA A 31 4.79 -1.51 0.28
C ALA A 31 5.91 -1.79 1.31
N PRO A 32 6.69 -0.78 1.81
CA PRO A 32 7.73 -1.02 2.81
C PRO A 32 7.17 -1.43 4.16
N LEU A 33 6.00 -0.93 4.56
CA LEU A 33 5.31 -1.33 5.80
C LEU A 33 4.92 -2.82 5.77
N LEU A 34 4.41 -3.29 4.62
CA LEU A 34 4.01 -4.67 4.42
C LEU A 34 5.22 -5.61 4.31
N GLN A 35 6.29 -5.17 3.64
CA GLN A 35 7.56 -5.89 3.58
C GLN A 35 8.19 -6.06 4.95
N ARG A 36 8.19 -5.03 5.80
CA ARG A 36 8.73 -5.10 7.15
C ARG A 36 8.05 -6.20 7.99
N LYS A 37 6.73 -6.34 7.86
CA LYS A 37 5.97 -7.43 8.51
C LYS A 37 6.35 -8.82 7.96
N ARG A 38 6.58 -8.94 6.65
CA ARG A 38 6.99 -10.21 6.02
C ARG A 38 8.39 -10.62 6.46
N THR A 39 9.37 -9.72 6.41
CA THR A 39 10.76 -9.99 6.79
C THR A 39 10.88 -10.48 8.23
N LEU A 40 10.18 -9.84 9.18
CA LEU A 40 10.19 -10.28 10.58
C LEU A 40 9.59 -11.68 10.77
N ASN A 41 8.49 -11.97 10.07
CA ASN A 41 7.87 -13.29 10.12
C ASN A 41 8.76 -14.38 9.50
N ASP A 42 9.50 -14.07 8.44
CA ASP A 42 10.39 -15.02 7.79
C ASP A 42 11.62 -15.32 8.64
N ILE A 43 12.19 -14.29 9.30
CA ILE A 43 13.26 -14.48 10.29
C ILE A 43 12.78 -15.36 11.46
N ALA A 44 11.61 -15.07 12.02
CA ALA A 44 11.05 -15.85 13.13
C ALA A 44 10.80 -17.32 12.74
N ARG A 45 10.37 -17.58 11.50
CA ARG A 45 10.20 -18.95 10.99
C ARG A 45 11.54 -19.67 10.82
N LYS A 46 12.59 -18.97 10.36
CA LYS A 46 13.92 -19.56 10.17
C LYS A 46 14.54 -19.98 11.51
N ILE A 47 14.47 -19.11 12.53
CA ILE A 47 14.94 -19.41 13.89
C ILE A 47 14.25 -20.65 14.49
N ARG A 48 12.94 -20.80 14.28
CA ARG A 48 12.18 -21.97 14.76
C ARG A 48 12.59 -23.28 14.07
N ARG A 49 13.02 -23.23 12.81
CA ARG A 49 13.50 -24.41 12.07
C ARG A 49 14.90 -24.81 12.50
N ASP A 50 15.79 -23.84 12.68
CA ASP A 50 17.17 -24.10 13.09
C ASP A 50 17.23 -24.70 14.51
N ARG A 51 16.35 -24.25 15.43
CA ARG A 51 16.22 -24.86 16.77
C ARG A 51 15.77 -26.32 16.75
N ARG A 52 14.97 -26.74 15.77
CA ARG A 52 14.53 -28.15 15.63
C ARG A 52 15.55 -29.04 14.94
N LYS A 53 16.52 -28.46 14.23
CA LYS A 53 17.61 -29.21 13.59
C LYS A 53 18.81 -29.41 14.51
N GLN A 54 18.93 -28.65 15.59
CA GLN A 54 20.01 -28.76 16.58
C GLN A 54 19.62 -29.56 17.83
N GLN A 55 18.35 -29.96 17.98
CA GLN A 55 17.91 -30.99 18.92
C GLN A 55 17.86 -32.34 18.21
#